data_AF-A0A951GJM2-F1
#
_entry.id   AF-A0A951GJM2-F1
#
_cell.length_a   1.000
_cell.length_b   1.000
_cell.length_c   1.000
_cell.angle_alpha   90.00
_cell.angle_beta   90.00
_cell.angle_gamma   90.00
#
_symmetry.space_group_name_H-M   'P 1'
#
loop_
_entity.id
_entity.type
_entity.pdbx_description
1 polymer ?
#
loop_
_entity_poly.entity_id
_entity_poly.type
_entity_poly.pdbx_seq_one_letter_code
_entity_poly.pdbx_strand_id
1 'polypeptide(L)'
;MSGKKKPVPDSSRVGYGSPPVHSRFRKGQSGNPTGKRQHSSVERAQKIFFQEAYRLLTLREGDKVTRMPAVQAMLRSQIASAVKGNVAAQRAVIQWLLQAPGAEACERGCAGVSSRKGVKSCDEMTDEELMAVLKESAR
;
A
#
# COMPACT_ATOMS: atom_id res chain seq x y z
N MET A 1 18.20 68.64 27.93
CA MET A 1 19.44 67.89 27.67
C MET A 1 19.17 66.87 26.57
N SER A 2 19.52 67.18 25.32
CA SER A 2 19.27 66.29 24.17
C SER A 2 20.23 65.09 24.20
N GLY A 3 19.68 63.90 24.48
CA GLY A 3 20.42 62.64 24.44
C GLY A 3 20.89 62.34 23.02
N LYS A 4 22.21 62.28 22.83
CA LYS A 4 22.84 61.89 21.56
C LYS A 4 22.50 60.43 21.24
N LYS A 5 21.76 60.19 20.15
CA LYS A 5 21.59 58.85 19.56
C LYS A 5 22.95 58.37 19.02
N LYS A 6 23.35 57.13 19.37
CA LYS A 6 24.58 56.49 18.86
C LYS A 6 24.44 56.19 17.35
N PRO A 7 25.51 56.33 16.55
CA PRO A 7 25.45 56.05 15.12
C PRO A 7 25.30 54.54 14.87
N VAL A 8 24.34 54.19 14.00
CA VAL A 8 24.06 52.80 13.58
C VAL A 8 25.14 52.38 12.58
N PRO A 9 25.74 51.18 12.68
CA PRO A 9 26.78 50.75 11.76
C PRO A 9 26.24 50.62 10.32
N ASP A 10 26.96 51.20 9.36
CA ASP A 10 26.67 51.13 7.92
C ASP A 10 26.82 49.68 7.43
N SER A 11 25.73 48.92 7.48
CA SER A 11 25.66 47.50 7.10
C SER A 11 25.68 47.25 5.58
N SER A 12 26.06 48.25 4.80
CA SER A 12 25.87 48.39 3.35
C SER A 12 27.15 48.21 2.51
N ARG A 13 28.35 48.10 3.13
CA ARG A 13 29.61 47.94 2.38
C ARG A 13 29.75 46.52 1.81
N VAL A 14 29.41 46.36 0.54
CA VAL A 14 29.57 45.10 -0.23
C VAL A 14 31.02 44.99 -0.73
N GLY A 15 31.62 43.80 -0.63
CA GLY A 15 33.01 43.54 -1.02
C GLY A 15 33.34 42.04 -0.96
N TYR A 16 34.58 41.67 -1.27
CA TYR A 16 35.01 40.27 -1.21
C TYR A 16 34.80 39.68 0.20
N GLY A 17 34.12 38.54 0.30
CA GLY A 17 33.75 37.92 1.58
C GLY A 17 32.59 38.58 2.33
N SER A 18 32.00 39.66 1.79
CA SER A 18 30.87 40.40 2.38
C SER A 18 29.67 40.45 1.43
N PRO A 19 28.89 39.34 1.32
CA PRO A 19 27.71 39.30 0.45
C PRO A 19 26.65 40.32 0.91
N PRO A 20 25.82 40.86 0.01
CA PRO A 20 24.84 41.89 0.35
C PRO A 20 23.74 41.38 1.31
N VAL A 21 23.28 42.25 2.21
CA VAL A 21 22.37 41.87 3.32
C VAL A 21 21.03 41.31 2.84
N HIS A 22 20.50 41.81 1.72
CA HIS A 22 19.21 41.40 1.17
C HIS A 22 19.24 39.98 0.56
N SER A 23 20.41 39.44 0.20
CA SER A 23 20.56 38.11 -0.38
C SER A 23 21.10 37.07 0.61
N ARG A 24 21.41 37.46 1.85
CA ARG A 24 21.91 36.53 2.88
C ARG A 24 20.76 35.64 3.37
N PHE A 25 21.03 34.35 3.52
CA PHE A 25 20.11 33.45 4.19
C PHE A 25 19.99 33.82 5.67
N ARG A 26 18.76 33.77 6.20
CA ARG A 26 18.50 33.98 7.62
C ARG A 26 18.95 32.76 8.41
N LYS A 27 19.71 32.96 9.50
CA LYS A 27 20.13 31.87 10.39
C LYS A 27 18.88 31.13 10.90
N GLY A 28 18.87 29.80 10.73
CA GLY A 28 17.74 28.94 11.12
C GLY A 28 16.66 28.74 10.05
N GLN A 29 16.77 29.40 8.90
CA GLN A 29 15.89 29.18 7.75
C GLN A 29 16.72 28.63 6.60
N SER A 30 16.37 27.44 6.11
CA SER A 30 16.98 26.92 4.88
C SER A 30 16.61 27.83 3.71
N GLY A 31 17.51 27.98 2.74
CA GLY A 31 17.22 28.73 1.50
C GLY A 31 16.11 28.10 0.65
N ASN A 32 15.71 26.87 0.97
CA ASN A 32 14.60 26.16 0.33
C ASN A 32 13.63 25.63 1.40
N PRO A 33 12.71 26.46 1.91
CA PRO A 33 11.76 26.07 2.95
C PRO A 33 10.73 25.04 2.46
N THR A 34 10.47 24.98 1.15
CA THR A 34 9.58 24.00 0.51
C THR A 34 10.31 22.76 0.00
N GLY A 35 11.59 22.58 0.38
CA GLY A 35 12.39 21.45 -0.03
C GLY A 35 11.68 20.12 0.26
N LYS A 36 11.51 19.30 -0.78
CA LYS A 36 10.82 18.02 -0.67
C LYS A 36 11.59 17.12 0.30
N ARG A 37 10.92 16.64 1.35
CA ARG A 37 11.46 15.60 2.24
C ARG A 37 11.85 14.39 1.40
N GLN A 38 13.04 13.86 1.60
CA GLN A 38 13.44 12.60 0.97
C GLN A 38 12.53 11.49 1.51
N HIS A 39 11.88 10.74 0.60
CA HIS A 39 11.08 9.59 0.97
C HIS A 39 11.93 8.61 1.77
N SER A 40 11.37 8.06 2.85
CA SER A 40 12.02 6.98 3.58
C SER A 40 12.21 5.77 2.66
N SER A 41 13.18 4.90 3.00
CA SER A 41 13.40 3.65 2.26
C SER A 41 12.12 2.81 2.15
N VAL A 42 11.32 2.79 3.22
CA VAL A 42 10.03 2.10 3.29
C VAL A 42 9.02 2.68 2.31
N GLU A 43 8.83 4.00 2.28
CA GLU A 43 7.92 4.67 1.35
C GLU A 43 8.30 4.41 -0.11
N ARG A 44 9.60 4.38 -0.41
CA ARG A 44 10.10 4.06 -1.76
C ARG A 44 9.79 2.63 -2.14
N ALA A 45 10.00 1.67 -1.23
CA ALA A 45 9.69 0.26 -1.46
C ALA A 45 8.19 0.03 -1.69
N GLN A 46 7.33 0.66 -0.87
CA GLN A 46 5.87 0.60 -1.05
C GLN A 46 5.43 1.13 -2.41
N LYS A 47 6.00 2.27 -2.85
CA LYS A 47 5.68 2.83 -4.16
C LYS A 47 6.03 1.87 -5.30
N ILE A 48 7.21 1.24 -5.25
CA ILE A 48 7.65 0.26 -6.24
C ILE A 48 6.72 -0.96 -6.22
N PHE A 49 6.35 -1.44 -5.03
CA PHE A 49 5.42 -2.55 -4.87
C PHE A 49 4.07 -2.27 -5.55
N PHE A 50 3.45 -1.11 -5.28
CA PHE A 50 2.18 -0.76 -5.93
C PHE A 50 2.33 -0.56 -7.45
N GLN A 51 3.45 0.00 -7.91
CA GLN A 51 3.70 0.13 -9.35
C GLN A 51 3.76 -1.22 -10.05
N GLU A 52 4.44 -2.20 -9.45
CA GLU A 52 4.54 -3.54 -10.03
C GLU A 52 3.22 -4.31 -9.90
N ALA A 53 2.51 -4.15 -8.78
CA ALA A 53 1.22 -4.75 -8.52
C ALA A 53 0.17 -4.44 -9.61
N TYR A 54 0.12 -3.17 -10.06
CA TYR A 54 -0.81 -2.71 -11.08
C TYR A 54 -0.26 -2.76 -12.51
N ARG A 55 0.97 -3.25 -12.68
CA ARG A 55 1.56 -3.42 -14.01
C ARG A 55 0.82 -4.49 -14.80
N LEU A 56 0.54 -4.19 -16.07
CA LEU A 56 -0.11 -5.13 -16.99
C LEU A 56 0.86 -6.23 -17.43
N LEU A 57 0.51 -7.48 -17.13
CA LEU A 57 1.18 -8.68 -17.61
C LEU A 57 0.39 -9.30 -18.76
N THR A 58 1.10 -9.84 -19.75
CA THR A 58 0.51 -10.68 -20.81
C THR A 58 0.57 -12.13 -20.35
N LEU A 59 -0.58 -12.73 -20.03
CA LEU A 59 -0.67 -14.11 -19.62
C LEU A 59 -1.44 -14.95 -20.62
N ARG A 60 -0.99 -16.18 -20.82
CA ARG A 60 -1.63 -17.16 -21.67
C ARG A 60 -2.33 -18.20 -20.79
N GLU A 61 -3.66 -18.17 -20.81
CA GLU A 61 -4.51 -19.16 -20.15
C GLU A 61 -5.07 -20.08 -21.25
N GLY A 62 -4.40 -21.21 -21.49
CA GLY A 62 -4.71 -22.12 -22.59
C GLY A 62 -4.54 -21.47 -23.96
N ASP A 63 -5.65 -21.32 -24.69
CA ASP A 63 -5.67 -20.73 -26.03
C ASP A 63 -5.88 -19.21 -26.04
N LYS A 64 -6.20 -18.60 -24.89
CA LYS A 64 -6.47 -17.17 -24.79
C LYS A 64 -5.27 -16.44 -24.18
N VAL A 65 -4.83 -15.38 -24.86
CA VAL A 65 -3.83 -14.44 -24.35
C VAL A 65 -4.55 -13.20 -23.84
N THR A 66 -4.49 -12.96 -22.52
CA THR A 66 -5.17 -11.83 -21.87
C THR A 66 -4.15 -10.94 -21.18
N ARG A 67 -4.38 -9.62 -21.23
CA ARG A 67 -3.58 -8.64 -20.48
C ARG A 67 -4.31 -8.29 -19.20
N MET A 68 -3.68 -8.52 -18.05
CA MET A 68 -4.25 -8.20 -16.74
C MET A 68 -3.18 -7.71 -15.76
N PRO A 69 -3.52 -6.93 -14.73
CA PRO A 69 -2.60 -6.52 -13.68
C PRO A 69 -1.93 -7.70 -12.97
N ALA A 70 -0.69 -7.52 -12.51
CA ALA A 70 0.09 -8.55 -11.84
C ALA A 70 -0.60 -9.13 -10.60
N VAL A 71 -1.24 -8.29 -9.77
CA VAL A 71 -1.97 -8.78 -8.58
C VAL A 71 -3.17 -9.65 -8.97
N GLN A 72 -3.91 -9.27 -10.03
CA GLN A 72 -5.05 -10.04 -10.49
C GLN A 72 -4.62 -11.41 -11.02
N ALA A 73 -3.54 -11.43 -11.79
CA ALA A 73 -2.91 -12.65 -12.27
C ALA A 73 -2.46 -13.58 -11.13
N MET A 74 -1.78 -13.02 -10.14
CA MET A 74 -1.31 -13.74 -8.96
C MET A 74 -2.49 -14.40 -8.23
N LEU A 75 -3.56 -13.64 -7.98
CA LEU A 75 -4.75 -14.17 -7.30
C LEU A 75 -5.43 -15.28 -8.09
N ARG A 76 -5.55 -15.15 -9.42
CA ARG A 76 -6.07 -16.23 -10.28
C ARG A 76 -5.24 -17.50 -10.16
N SER A 77 -3.91 -17.39 -10.20
CA SER A 77 -3.02 -18.54 -10.07
C SER A 77 -3.10 -19.21 -8.69
N GLN A 78 -3.31 -18.40 -7.64
CA GLN A 78 -3.51 -18.87 -6.28
C GLN A 78 -4.81 -19.68 -6.16
N ILE A 79 -5.91 -19.17 -6.71
CA ILE A 79 -7.20 -19.85 -6.73
C ILE A 79 -7.11 -21.15 -7.55
N ALA A 80 -6.49 -21.12 -8.73
CA ALA A 80 -6.30 -22.32 -9.54
C ALA A 80 -5.51 -23.40 -8.80
N SER A 81 -4.48 -23.01 -8.03
CA SER A 81 -3.70 -23.93 -7.19
C SER A 81 -4.51 -24.46 -6.01
N ALA A 82 -5.37 -23.63 -5.40
CA ALA A 82 -6.27 -24.05 -4.33
C ALA A 82 -7.30 -25.08 -4.82
N VAL A 83 -7.88 -24.88 -6.01
CA VAL A 83 -8.81 -25.82 -6.64
C VAL A 83 -8.14 -27.17 -6.93
N LYS A 84 -6.85 -27.15 -7.28
CA LYS A 84 -6.06 -28.38 -7.51
C LYS A 84 -5.73 -29.18 -6.22
N GLY A 85 -6.05 -28.65 -5.04
CA GLY A 85 -5.85 -29.34 -3.76
C GLY A 85 -4.62 -28.90 -2.98
N ASN A 86 -3.99 -27.76 -3.33
CA ASN A 86 -2.93 -27.20 -2.50
C ASN A 86 -3.52 -26.60 -1.21
N VAL A 87 -3.34 -27.28 -0.08
CA VAL A 87 -3.90 -26.90 1.24
C VAL A 87 -3.45 -25.51 1.69
N ALA A 88 -2.20 -25.14 1.48
CA ALA A 88 -1.71 -23.81 1.83
C ALA A 88 -2.39 -22.71 1.00
N ALA A 89 -2.64 -22.99 -0.28
CA ALA A 89 -3.37 -22.06 -1.14
C ALA A 89 -4.85 -21.95 -0.77
N GLN A 90 -5.48 -23.07 -0.41
CA GLN A 90 -6.86 -23.12 0.07
C GLN A 90 -7.01 -22.30 1.36
N ARG A 91 -6.11 -22.50 2.34
CA ARG A 91 -6.08 -21.72 3.59
C ARG A 91 -6.01 -20.22 3.32
N ALA A 92 -5.06 -19.79 2.50
CA ALA A 92 -4.92 -18.38 2.16
C ALA A 92 -6.22 -17.84 1.56
N VAL A 93 -6.77 -18.48 0.53
CA VAL A 93 -8.01 -18.02 -0.12
C VAL A 93 -9.18 -17.94 0.87
N ILE A 94 -9.35 -18.95 1.72
CA ILE A 94 -10.43 -18.96 2.73
C ILE A 94 -10.23 -17.84 3.76
N GLN A 95 -9.01 -17.63 4.24
CA GLN A 95 -8.69 -16.55 5.18
C GLN A 95 -9.04 -15.18 4.57
N TRP A 96 -8.66 -14.95 3.31
CA TRP A 96 -9.01 -13.73 2.58
C TRP A 96 -10.54 -13.57 2.42
N LEU A 97 -11.27 -14.64 2.14
CA LEU A 97 -12.73 -14.63 2.01
C LEU A 97 -13.42 -14.32 3.35
N LEU A 98 -12.95 -14.87 4.46
CA LEU A 98 -13.52 -14.64 5.79
C LEU A 98 -13.20 -13.24 6.32
N GLN A 99 -12.04 -12.69 5.96
CA GLN A 99 -11.64 -11.33 6.34
C GLN A 99 -12.31 -10.26 5.47
N ALA A 100 -12.90 -10.59 4.33
CA ALA A 100 -13.60 -9.64 3.50
C ALA A 100 -14.98 -9.32 4.11
N PRO A 101 -15.21 -8.14 4.73
CA PRO A 101 -16.55 -7.74 5.12
C PRO A 101 -17.38 -7.52 3.86
N GLY A 102 -18.32 -8.44 3.58
CA GLY A 102 -19.47 -8.22 2.70
C GLY A 102 -19.17 -7.61 1.33
N ALA A 103 -18.59 -8.39 0.41
CA ALA A 103 -18.64 -8.08 -1.02
C ALA A 103 -19.98 -8.47 -1.68
N GLU A 104 -21.04 -8.68 -0.88
CA GLU A 104 -22.37 -9.08 -1.37
C GLU A 104 -23.20 -7.92 -1.94
N ALA A 105 -22.65 -6.70 -2.04
CA ALA A 105 -23.46 -5.52 -2.41
C ALA A 105 -23.57 -5.21 -3.92
N CYS A 106 -22.89 -5.92 -4.84
CA CYS A 106 -22.88 -5.52 -6.26
C CYS A 106 -23.46 -6.54 -7.26
N GLU A 107 -23.69 -7.79 -6.87
CA GLU A 107 -24.21 -8.80 -7.78
C GLU A 107 -25.66 -9.18 -7.43
N ARG A 108 -26.59 -8.33 -7.91
CA ARG A 108 -27.99 -8.66 -8.26
C ARG A 108 -28.71 -9.70 -7.37
N GLY A 109 -29.55 -9.21 -6.46
CA GLY A 109 -30.69 -9.96 -5.91
C GLY A 109 -30.32 -10.94 -4.80
N CYS A 110 -30.11 -10.41 -3.59
CA CYS A 110 -29.81 -11.21 -2.41
C CYS A 110 -31.03 -12.01 -1.93
N ALA A 111 -31.08 -13.31 -2.27
CA ALA A 111 -31.59 -14.31 -1.35
C ALA A 111 -30.45 -14.62 -0.35
N GLY A 112 -30.74 -14.48 0.94
CA GLY A 112 -29.75 -14.21 1.97
C GLY A 112 -28.75 -15.32 2.26
N VAL A 113 -27.61 -14.93 2.83
CA VAL A 113 -26.76 -15.83 3.58
C VAL A 113 -26.83 -15.42 5.05
N SER A 114 -27.48 -16.27 5.84
CA SER A 114 -27.55 -16.10 7.28
C SER A 114 -26.15 -16.25 7.88
N SER A 115 -25.86 -15.38 8.83
CA SER A 115 -24.65 -15.41 9.65
C SER A 115 -24.52 -16.79 10.31
N ARG A 116 -23.62 -17.64 9.78
CA ARG A 116 -23.18 -18.84 10.48
C ARG A 116 -22.24 -18.42 11.61
N LYS A 117 -22.82 -18.14 12.77
CA LYS A 117 -22.08 -18.05 14.03
C LYS A 117 -21.47 -19.42 14.35
N GLY A 118 -20.15 -19.47 14.56
CA GLY A 118 -19.49 -20.64 15.16
C GLY A 118 -18.33 -21.27 14.37
N VAL A 119 -17.79 -20.64 13.33
CA VAL A 119 -16.59 -21.18 12.65
C VAL A 119 -15.34 -20.71 13.40
N LYS A 120 -14.51 -21.66 13.86
CA LYS A 120 -13.18 -21.38 14.43
C LYS A 120 -12.35 -20.55 13.43
N SER A 121 -11.49 -19.66 13.92
CA SER A 121 -10.52 -18.94 13.09
C SER A 121 -9.73 -19.92 12.22
N CYS A 122 -9.49 -19.59 10.93
CA CYS A 122 -8.73 -20.45 10.03
C CYS A 122 -7.30 -20.74 10.50
N ASP A 123 -6.74 -19.85 11.32
CA ASP A 123 -5.40 -20.01 11.89
C ASP A 123 -5.37 -21.06 13.02
N GLU A 124 -6.53 -21.42 13.57
CA GLU A 124 -6.68 -22.38 14.66
C GLU A 124 -7.15 -23.77 14.20
N MET A 125 -7.50 -23.94 12.91
CA MET A 125 -7.98 -25.20 12.36
C MET A 125 -6.84 -26.08 11.85
N THR A 126 -6.82 -27.33 12.29
CA THR A 126 -5.90 -28.35 11.77
C THR A 126 -6.24 -28.66 10.30
N ASP A 127 -5.24 -29.12 9.54
CA ASP A 127 -5.39 -29.44 8.12
C ASP A 127 -6.52 -30.45 7.89
N GLU A 128 -6.72 -31.38 8.83
CA GLU A 128 -7.79 -32.39 8.80
C GLU A 128 -9.19 -31.78 8.98
N GLU A 129 -9.35 -30.88 9.97
CA GLU A 129 -10.61 -30.19 10.22
C GLU A 129 -11.02 -29.32 9.02
N LEU A 130 -10.06 -28.64 8.40
CA LEU A 130 -10.29 -27.83 7.20
C LEU A 130 -10.78 -28.70 6.03
N MET A 131 -10.16 -29.87 5.83
CA MET A 131 -10.52 -30.79 4.75
C MET A 131 -11.90 -31.44 4.97
N ALA A 132 -12.34 -31.62 6.22
CA ALA A 132 -13.68 -32.12 6.53
C ALA A 132 -14.76 -31.11 6.13
N VAL A 133 -14.57 -29.83 6.47
CA VAL A 133 -15.51 -28.73 6.12
C VAL A 133 -15.66 -28.60 4.60
N LEU A 134 -14.56 -28.68 3.85
CA LEU A 134 -14.62 -28.61 2.39
C LEU A 134 -15.41 -29.77 1.76
N LYS A 135 -15.24 -31.00 2.26
CA LYS A 135 -16.00 -32.17 1.78
C LYS A 135 -17.49 -32.10 2.11
N GLU A 136 -17.84 -31.52 3.26
CA GLU A 136 -19.22 -31.36 3.68
C GLU A 136 -19.97 -30.30 2.84
N SER A 137 -19.27 -29.26 2.40
CA SER A 137 -19.83 -28.22 1.51
C SER A 137 -19.97 -28.64 0.03
N ALA A 138 -19.35 -29.75 -0.38
CA ALA A 138 -19.37 -30.27 -1.75
C ALA A 138 -20.43 -31.37 -1.98
N ARG A 139 -21.25 -31.67 -0.97
CA ARG A 139 -22.45 -32.52 -1.07
C ARG A 139 -23.69 -31.68 -1.30
#